data_AF-A0A3M0Z465-F1
#
_entry.id   AF-A0A3M0Z465-F1
#
_cell.length_a   1.000
_cell.length_b   1.000
_cell.length_c   1.000
_cell.angle_alpha   90.00
_cell.angle_beta   90.00
_cell.angle_gamma   90.00
#
_symmetry.space_group_name_H-M   'P 1'
#
loop_
_entity.id
_entity.type
_entity.pdbx_description
1 polymer ?
#
loop_
_entity_poly.entity_id
_entity_poly.type
_entity_poly.pdbx_seq_one_letter_code
_entity_poly.pdbx_strand_id
1 'polypeptide(L)'
;VITKGEFSSQNAVMDKLQHKMLEIQRTKRINYLTKSLESKGFSSAPSDSRYKSKSRSSSSRTSRSASRYASSRKRSAVSPPQVRAPQAQAQQLIQESGTMKLIEYVEFPSRDGFTIRLDMTVEFELLPEHIAWIFNRYGDLLAVVDKVIMPQITSISRNKGSEYGAKDFIVGAGREKFQNDLTASLRERLKEKNIIVHNALIRHVEVPDQIRDPIQKASIAKEQDLTNIEKQNTAKKKAQLNTELALIDQKKEQVMQETEKMKAEILAEQEKEVAEIKALTEQKVAEINQQTAKVKADIVRTLGLAKANAVQFVEGEKARGLQLKVQAFGNPVGYAMLKFAEGLNADIGINIIHAGEGTLWTDLERASLGELGGASIIQNRQKNSLSPKKYPTRR
;
A
#
# COMPACT_ATOMS: atom_id res chain seq x y z
N VAL A 1 24.46 -50.85 1.25
CA VAL A 1 23.08 -51.26 1.65
C VAL A 1 22.57 -50.20 2.62
N ILE A 2 21.85 -49.21 2.11
CA ILE A 2 21.25 -48.14 2.93
C ILE A 2 20.08 -48.79 3.68
N THR A 3 20.17 -48.79 5.00
CA THR A 3 19.29 -49.62 5.84
C THR A 3 17.88 -49.03 5.88
N LYS A 4 16.87 -49.91 5.91
CA LYS A 4 15.43 -49.60 5.88
C LYS A 4 14.98 -48.57 6.94
N GLY A 5 15.78 -48.34 7.99
CA GLY A 5 15.55 -47.34 9.03
C GLY A 5 15.74 -45.89 8.56
N GLU A 6 16.73 -45.60 7.71
CA GLU A 6 16.98 -44.23 7.20
C GLU A 6 15.88 -43.74 6.25
N PHE A 7 15.31 -44.64 5.43
CA PHE A 7 14.17 -44.30 4.57
C PHE A 7 12.91 -43.97 5.39
N SER A 8 12.69 -44.64 6.52
CA SER A 8 11.55 -44.34 7.39
C SER A 8 11.68 -42.99 8.09
N SER A 9 12.90 -42.58 8.47
CA SER A 9 13.14 -41.28 9.09
C SER A 9 13.10 -40.14 8.07
N GLN A 10 13.62 -40.34 6.85
CA GLN A 10 13.49 -39.39 5.74
C GLN A 10 12.02 -39.18 5.34
N ASN A 11 11.20 -40.23 5.30
CA ASN A 11 9.77 -40.10 5.02
C ASN A 11 9.05 -39.27 6.10
N ALA A 12 9.36 -39.49 7.39
CA ALA A 12 8.78 -38.70 8.48
C ALA A 12 9.22 -37.22 8.45
N VAL A 13 10.45 -36.93 8.00
CA VAL A 13 10.93 -35.55 7.81
C VAL A 13 10.25 -34.89 6.60
N MET A 14 10.07 -35.63 5.51
CA MET A 14 9.35 -35.15 4.32
C MET A 14 7.87 -34.88 4.60
N ASP A 15 7.20 -35.75 5.35
CA ASP A 15 5.80 -35.53 5.77
C ASP A 15 5.67 -34.26 6.62
N LYS A 16 6.58 -34.06 7.59
CA LYS A 16 6.62 -32.82 8.39
C LYS A 16 6.85 -31.57 7.53
N LEU A 17 7.69 -31.69 6.51
CA LEU A 17 8.00 -30.58 5.60
C LEU A 17 6.80 -30.27 4.68
N GLN A 18 6.09 -31.30 4.19
CA GLN A 18 4.85 -31.14 3.44
C GLN A 18 3.75 -30.50 4.28
N HIS A 19 3.56 -30.95 5.53
CA HIS A 19 2.60 -30.33 6.45
C HIS A 19 2.91 -28.86 6.72
N LYS A 20 4.19 -28.52 6.99
CA LYS A 20 4.62 -27.14 7.21
C LYS A 20 4.43 -26.27 5.95
N MET A 21 4.67 -26.82 4.77
CA MET A 21 4.43 -26.14 3.50
C MET A 21 2.94 -25.87 3.27
N LEU A 22 2.06 -26.83 3.59
CA LEU A 22 0.61 -26.67 3.50
C LEU A 22 0.08 -25.61 4.49
N GLU A 23 0.62 -25.55 5.70
CA GLU A 23 0.29 -24.49 6.67
C GLU A 23 0.71 -23.11 6.16
N ILE A 24 1.92 -22.99 5.60
CA ILE A 24 2.42 -21.74 4.99
C ILE A 24 1.54 -21.32 3.81
N GLN A 25 1.07 -22.26 3.00
CA GLN A 25 0.14 -21.95 1.90
C GLN A 25 -1.23 -21.50 2.42
N ARG A 26 -1.72 -22.13 3.50
CA ARG A 26 -3.01 -21.77 4.13
C ARG A 26 -2.96 -20.36 4.73
N THR A 27 -1.89 -20.02 5.44
CA THR A 27 -1.72 -18.67 6.02
C THR A 27 -1.58 -17.61 4.94
N LYS A 28 -0.83 -17.88 3.86
CA LYS A 28 -0.75 -16.97 2.70
C LYS A 28 -2.10 -16.75 2.02
N ARG A 29 -2.93 -17.80 1.88
CA ARG A 29 -4.30 -17.65 1.35
C ARG A 29 -5.19 -16.81 2.25
N ILE A 30 -5.12 -17.02 3.57
CA ILE A 30 -5.88 -16.21 4.53
C ILE A 30 -5.47 -14.74 4.43
N ASN A 31 -4.17 -14.44 4.44
CA ASN A 31 -3.66 -13.07 4.31
C ASN A 31 -4.01 -12.42 2.97
N TYR A 32 -4.04 -13.19 1.88
CA TYR A 32 -4.49 -12.67 0.58
C TYR A 32 -5.98 -12.36 0.59
N LEU A 33 -6.80 -13.23 1.18
CA LEU A 33 -8.24 -13.02 1.31
C LEU A 33 -8.54 -11.80 2.19
N THR A 34 -7.91 -11.67 3.36
CA THR A 34 -8.08 -10.51 4.24
C THR A 34 -7.66 -9.22 3.55
N LYS A 35 -6.48 -9.19 2.91
CA LYS A 35 -6.02 -8.02 2.15
C LYS A 35 -6.93 -7.68 0.97
N SER A 36 -7.49 -8.69 0.30
CA SER A 36 -8.46 -8.49 -0.78
C SER A 36 -9.79 -7.93 -0.29
N LEU A 37 -10.25 -8.35 0.89
CA LEU A 37 -11.47 -7.88 1.54
C LEU A 37 -11.30 -6.44 2.06
N GLU A 38 -10.14 -6.12 2.65
CA GLU A 38 -9.75 -4.75 3.03
C GLU A 38 -9.70 -3.82 1.81
N SER A 39 -9.12 -4.28 0.70
CA SER A 39 -9.02 -3.48 -0.54
C SER A 39 -10.37 -3.23 -1.23
N LYS A 40 -11.41 -4.04 -0.93
CA LYS A 40 -12.75 -3.93 -1.51
C LYS A 40 -13.76 -3.17 -0.63
N GLY A 41 -13.30 -2.55 0.47
CA GLY A 41 -14.11 -1.60 1.25
C GLY A 41 -15.38 -2.20 1.87
N PHE A 42 -15.42 -3.51 2.15
CA PHE A 42 -16.58 -4.14 2.78
C PHE A 42 -16.36 -4.26 4.29
N SER A 43 -16.67 -3.20 5.04
CA SER A 43 -16.78 -3.26 6.50
C SER A 43 -18.15 -3.80 6.91
N SER A 44 -18.23 -5.11 7.14
CA SER A 44 -19.33 -5.68 7.93
C SER A 44 -18.77 -6.26 9.22
N ALA A 45 -18.87 -5.49 10.30
CA ALA A 45 -18.76 -6.03 11.65
C ALA A 45 -19.89 -7.06 11.86
N PRO A 46 -19.63 -8.26 12.40
CA PRO A 46 -20.71 -9.12 12.87
C PRO A 46 -21.06 -8.75 14.31
N SER A 47 -22.30 -8.35 14.48
CA SER A 47 -23.01 -8.21 15.75
C SER A 47 -23.21 -9.55 16.44
N ASP A 48 -23.26 -9.46 17.77
CA ASP A 48 -23.73 -10.49 18.70
C ASP A 48 -24.99 -11.22 18.22
N SER A 49 -24.90 -12.56 18.08
CA SER A 49 -26.04 -13.44 18.37
C SER A 49 -25.57 -14.87 18.69
N ARG A 50 -25.33 -15.09 19.99
CA ARG A 50 -26.07 -16.08 20.78
C ARG A 50 -26.49 -17.37 20.05
N TYR A 51 -25.62 -18.37 20.01
CA TYR A 51 -26.05 -19.77 20.06
C TYR A 51 -25.22 -20.57 21.06
N LYS A 52 -25.95 -21.14 22.02
CA LYS A 52 -25.54 -21.90 23.18
C LYS A 52 -25.57 -23.39 22.81
N SER A 53 -24.74 -24.16 23.52
CA SER A 53 -24.71 -25.63 23.59
C SER A 53 -23.91 -26.31 22.47
N LYS A 54 -23.04 -27.30 22.72
CA LYS A 54 -22.98 -28.25 23.83
C LYS A 54 -21.54 -28.76 23.99
N SER A 55 -21.05 -28.69 25.22
CA SER A 55 -19.90 -29.43 25.73
C SER A 55 -20.12 -30.95 25.67
N ARG A 56 -19.06 -31.72 25.37
CA ARG A 56 -18.66 -32.98 26.03
C ARG A 56 -17.46 -33.55 25.27
N SER A 57 -16.25 -33.32 25.77
CA SER A 57 -15.51 -34.18 26.73
C SER A 57 -14.93 -35.43 26.09
N SER A 58 -13.61 -35.37 25.88
CA SER A 58 -12.62 -36.38 26.22
C SER A 58 -13.14 -37.70 26.81
N SER A 59 -12.78 -38.82 26.19
CA SER A 59 -12.21 -39.92 26.96
C SER A 59 -11.26 -40.75 26.09
N SER A 60 -10.02 -40.81 26.57
CA SER A 60 -9.05 -41.85 26.33
C SER A 60 -9.47 -43.13 27.06
N ARG A 61 -9.17 -44.30 26.48
CA ARG A 61 -8.72 -45.55 27.14
C ARG A 61 -8.72 -46.70 26.12
N THR A 62 -7.54 -47.10 25.64
CA THR A 62 -6.75 -48.28 26.07
C THR A 62 -7.20 -49.65 25.55
N SER A 63 -6.30 -50.20 24.72
CA SER A 63 -5.69 -51.54 24.78
C SER A 63 -6.52 -52.82 24.62
N ARG A 64 -6.01 -53.61 23.66
CA ARG A 64 -5.78 -55.07 23.66
C ARG A 64 -6.99 -56.00 23.60
N SER A 65 -7.07 -56.77 22.52
CA SER A 65 -6.90 -58.23 22.58
C SER A 65 -6.77 -58.83 21.17
N ALA A 66 -5.97 -59.88 21.09
CA ALA A 66 -5.75 -60.72 19.92
C ALA A 66 -6.49 -62.05 20.11
N SER A 67 -7.01 -62.65 19.03
CA SER A 67 -7.15 -64.10 18.77
C SER A 67 -8.07 -64.30 17.55
N ARG A 68 -7.55 -64.74 16.41
CA ARG A 68 -7.71 -66.09 15.79
C ARG A 68 -9.15 -66.62 15.69
N TYR A 69 -9.56 -66.96 14.47
CA TYR A 69 -10.21 -68.19 13.94
C TYR A 69 -10.57 -67.87 12.47
N ALA A 70 -9.90 -68.40 11.45
CA ALA A 70 -10.06 -69.73 10.84
C ALA A 70 -11.48 -70.04 10.30
N SER A 71 -11.59 -69.95 8.97
CA SER A 71 -12.15 -70.98 8.06
C SER A 71 -13.66 -71.32 8.06
N SER A 72 -14.35 -70.92 6.98
CA SER A 72 -15.27 -71.76 6.17
C SER A 72 -15.49 -71.03 4.83
N ARG A 73 -15.03 -71.48 3.66
CA ARG A 73 -15.29 -72.68 2.85
C ARG A 73 -16.75 -72.79 2.37
N LYS A 74 -17.03 -72.23 1.19
CA LYS A 74 -17.99 -72.80 0.24
C LYS A 74 -17.36 -72.87 -1.15
N ARG A 75 -17.38 -74.09 -1.68
CA ARG A 75 -16.89 -74.54 -2.99
C ARG A 75 -18.08 -74.61 -3.95
N SER A 76 -17.86 -74.20 -5.20
CA SER A 76 -18.60 -74.62 -6.39
C SER A 76 -17.65 -74.38 -7.57
N ALA A 77 -16.83 -75.38 -7.89
CA ALA A 77 -17.06 -76.39 -8.94
C ALA A 77 -16.62 -75.88 -10.31
N VAL A 78 -15.36 -76.19 -10.62
CA VAL A 78 -14.62 -75.94 -11.85
C VAL A 78 -14.87 -77.10 -12.81
N SER A 79 -15.25 -76.80 -14.06
CA SER A 79 -15.16 -77.74 -15.18
C SER A 79 -13.77 -77.64 -15.83
N PRO A 80 -13.20 -78.75 -16.31
CA PRO A 80 -11.77 -78.85 -16.63
C PRO A 80 -11.38 -78.07 -17.91
N PRO A 81 -10.21 -77.42 -17.96
CA PRO A 81 -9.67 -76.89 -19.21
C PRO A 81 -9.07 -78.05 -20.02
N GLN A 82 -9.62 -78.29 -21.21
CA GLN A 82 -9.02 -79.19 -22.19
C GLN A 82 -7.69 -78.61 -22.68
N VAL A 83 -6.63 -79.40 -22.55
CA VAL A 83 -5.33 -79.18 -23.18
C VAL A 83 -5.51 -79.39 -24.68
N ARG A 84 -5.39 -78.33 -25.48
CA ARG A 84 -5.30 -78.41 -26.94
C ARG A 84 -3.90 -77.93 -27.34
N ALA A 85 -3.15 -78.82 -27.97
CA ALA A 85 -1.82 -78.56 -28.52
C ALA A 85 -1.82 -77.35 -29.49
N PRO A 86 -0.71 -76.61 -29.63
CA PRO A 86 -0.63 -75.44 -30.48
C PRO A 86 -0.36 -75.85 -31.92
N GLN A 87 -1.40 -75.95 -32.74
CA GLN A 87 -1.28 -75.98 -34.20
C GLN A 87 -2.40 -75.16 -34.83
N ALA A 88 -2.01 -74.35 -35.83
CA ALA A 88 -2.79 -73.42 -36.64
C ALA A 88 -2.94 -71.97 -36.09
N GLN A 89 -1.84 -71.21 -36.18
CA GLN A 89 -1.92 -69.81 -36.59
C GLN A 89 -2.00 -69.77 -38.13
N ALA A 90 -3.05 -69.16 -38.69
CA ALA A 90 -3.01 -68.34 -39.90
C ALA A 90 -4.44 -67.93 -40.29
N GLN A 91 -4.63 -66.63 -40.51
CA GLN A 91 -5.72 -65.97 -41.23
C GLN A 91 -7.08 -65.86 -40.50
N GLN A 92 -7.29 -64.70 -39.87
CA GLN A 92 -8.63 -64.15 -39.65
C GLN A 92 -8.80 -62.94 -40.57
N LEU A 93 -9.52 -63.15 -41.67
CA LEU A 93 -10.04 -62.11 -42.55
C LEU A 93 -11.31 -61.54 -41.90
N ILE A 94 -11.24 -60.30 -41.42
CA ILE A 94 -12.44 -59.55 -41.00
C ILE A 94 -12.92 -58.79 -42.23
N GLN A 95 -14.08 -59.19 -42.76
CA GLN A 95 -14.67 -58.60 -43.95
C GLN A 95 -15.84 -57.71 -43.53
N GLU A 96 -15.52 -56.48 -43.13
CA GLU A 96 -16.50 -55.39 -43.04
C GLU A 96 -15.94 -54.18 -43.79
N SER A 97 -16.66 -53.77 -44.85
CA SER A 97 -16.41 -52.55 -45.63
C SER A 97 -15.01 -52.43 -46.26
N GLY A 98 -14.72 -53.22 -47.30
CA GLY A 98 -13.64 -52.96 -48.28
C GLY A 98 -12.20 -52.80 -47.74
N THR A 99 -11.96 -52.99 -46.45
CA THR A 99 -10.70 -52.70 -45.77
C THR A 99 -10.03 -54.01 -45.37
N MET A 100 -9.10 -54.45 -46.21
CA MET A 100 -8.29 -55.63 -45.94
C MET A 100 -7.04 -55.20 -45.17
N LYS A 101 -6.94 -55.61 -43.90
CA LYS A 101 -5.77 -55.29 -43.06
C LYS A 101 -4.73 -56.40 -43.15
N LEU A 102 -3.80 -56.29 -44.10
CA LEU A 102 -2.53 -57.03 -44.03
C LEU A 102 -1.55 -56.27 -43.14
N ILE A 103 -0.97 -56.96 -42.16
CA ILE A 103 0.08 -56.42 -41.30
C ILE A 103 1.39 -57.03 -41.80
N GLU A 104 2.04 -56.35 -42.73
CA GLU A 104 3.36 -56.72 -43.23
C GLU A 104 4.30 -55.54 -43.06
N TYR A 105 5.46 -55.79 -42.45
CA TYR A 105 6.50 -54.79 -42.27
C TYR A 105 7.41 -54.79 -43.48
N VAL A 106 7.68 -53.61 -44.03
CA VAL A 106 8.62 -53.44 -45.13
C VAL A 106 9.98 -53.07 -44.54
N GLU A 107 10.98 -53.91 -44.77
CA GLU A 107 12.34 -53.68 -44.31
C GLU A 107 13.22 -53.16 -45.46
N PHE A 108 13.92 -52.05 -45.23
CA PHE A 108 14.86 -51.50 -46.21
C PHE A 108 16.05 -50.78 -45.55
N PRO A 109 17.21 -50.74 -46.22
CA PRO A 109 18.35 -49.95 -45.76
C PRO A 109 18.15 -48.46 -46.11
N SER A 110 18.47 -47.58 -45.15
CA SER A 110 18.57 -46.14 -45.40
C SER A 110 19.88 -45.77 -46.08
N ARG A 111 20.00 -44.50 -46.52
CA ARG A 111 21.24 -43.96 -47.09
C ARG A 111 22.46 -44.14 -46.19
N ASP A 112 22.23 -44.13 -44.88
CA ASP A 112 23.27 -44.24 -43.85
C ASP A 112 23.59 -45.72 -43.52
N GLY A 113 22.94 -46.68 -44.19
CA GLY A 113 23.16 -48.12 -44.01
C GLY A 113 22.36 -48.77 -42.88
N PHE A 114 21.50 -48.02 -42.18
CA PHE A 114 20.65 -48.58 -41.12
C PHE A 114 19.43 -49.28 -41.71
N THR A 115 19.10 -50.46 -41.19
CA THR A 115 17.87 -51.17 -41.55
C THR A 115 16.67 -50.53 -40.84
N ILE A 116 15.70 -50.07 -41.61
CA ILE A 116 14.47 -49.45 -41.12
C ILE A 116 13.31 -50.41 -41.38
N ARG A 117 12.43 -50.56 -40.39
CA ARG A 117 11.16 -51.30 -40.54
C ARG A 117 10.01 -50.31 -40.62
N LEU A 118 9.21 -50.43 -41.68
CA LEU A 118 8.14 -49.51 -41.99
C LEU A 118 6.79 -50.22 -42.00
N ASP A 119 5.84 -49.69 -41.26
CA ASP A 119 4.42 -50.06 -41.33
C ASP A 119 3.65 -48.96 -42.04
N MET A 120 2.90 -49.34 -43.08
CA MET A 120 2.12 -48.43 -43.90
C MET A 120 0.73 -48.96 -44.21
N THR A 121 -0.17 -48.05 -44.59
CA THR A 121 -1.50 -48.35 -45.11
C THR A 121 -1.59 -47.79 -46.52
N VAL A 122 -1.95 -48.64 -47.48
CA VAL A 122 -2.10 -48.24 -48.88
C VAL A 122 -3.57 -48.37 -49.26
N GLU A 123 -4.13 -47.25 -49.71
CA GLU A 123 -5.48 -47.17 -50.23
C GLU A 123 -5.41 -47.33 -51.75
N PHE A 124 -6.03 -48.37 -52.28
CA PHE A 124 -6.04 -48.64 -53.71
C PHE A 124 -7.44 -49.02 -54.20
N GLU A 125 -7.67 -48.81 -55.48
CA GLU A 125 -8.92 -49.08 -56.17
C GLU A 125 -8.64 -49.88 -57.46
N LEU A 126 -9.51 -50.85 -57.73
CA LEU A 126 -9.52 -51.63 -58.95
C LEU A 126 -10.67 -51.15 -59.82
N LEU A 127 -10.36 -50.64 -61.01
CA LEU A 127 -11.40 -50.17 -61.93
C LEU A 127 -12.26 -51.34 -62.43
N PRO A 128 -13.60 -51.22 -62.43
CA PRO A 128 -14.50 -52.27 -62.93
C PRO A 128 -14.20 -52.69 -64.38
N GLU A 129 -13.70 -51.77 -65.20
CA GLU A 129 -13.37 -52.04 -66.61
C GLU A 129 -12.22 -53.04 -66.79
N HIS A 130 -11.29 -53.09 -65.83
CA HIS A 130 -10.08 -53.92 -65.92
C HIS A 130 -10.06 -55.07 -64.91
N ILE A 131 -11.07 -55.17 -64.05
CA ILE A 131 -11.13 -56.15 -62.97
C ILE A 131 -11.07 -57.59 -63.51
N ALA A 132 -11.83 -57.93 -64.56
CA ALA A 132 -11.82 -59.26 -65.15
C ALA A 132 -10.43 -59.64 -65.71
N TRP A 133 -9.71 -58.68 -66.30
CA TRP A 133 -8.35 -58.88 -66.79
C TRP A 133 -7.35 -59.10 -65.64
N ILE A 134 -7.47 -58.29 -64.58
CA ILE A 134 -6.62 -58.40 -63.37
C ILE A 134 -6.83 -59.76 -62.69
N PHE A 135 -8.08 -60.19 -62.52
CA PHE A 135 -8.39 -61.48 -61.88
C PHE A 135 -7.94 -62.68 -62.72
N ASN A 136 -8.07 -62.61 -64.05
CA ASN A 136 -7.56 -63.67 -64.92
C ASN A 136 -6.01 -63.73 -64.93
N ARG A 137 -5.34 -62.57 -64.88
CA ARG A 137 -3.87 -62.48 -64.97
C ARG A 137 -3.17 -62.81 -63.65
N TYR A 138 -3.71 -62.35 -62.53
CA TYR A 138 -3.04 -62.39 -61.22
C TYR A 138 -3.75 -63.30 -60.20
N GLY A 139 -5.03 -63.61 -60.43
CA GLY A 139 -5.86 -64.45 -59.55
C GLY A 139 -6.81 -63.63 -58.68
N ASP A 140 -7.18 -64.20 -57.53
CA ASP A 140 -8.06 -63.55 -56.55
C ASP A 140 -7.48 -62.23 -55.99
N LEU A 141 -8.30 -61.41 -55.33
CA LEU A 141 -7.89 -60.13 -54.74
C LEU A 141 -6.69 -60.29 -53.79
N LEU A 142 -6.66 -61.34 -52.97
CA LEU A 142 -5.52 -61.67 -52.12
C LEU A 142 -4.25 -61.96 -52.93
N ALA A 143 -4.39 -62.66 -54.05
CA ALA A 143 -3.28 -62.94 -54.94
C ALA A 143 -2.76 -61.68 -55.64
N VAL A 144 -3.62 -60.70 -55.95
CA VAL A 144 -3.20 -59.39 -56.46
C VAL A 144 -2.39 -58.64 -55.40
N VAL A 145 -2.82 -58.65 -54.14
CA VAL A 145 -2.08 -58.02 -53.05
C VAL A 145 -0.70 -58.65 -52.89
N ASP A 146 -0.64 -59.97 -52.74
CA ASP A 146 0.60 -60.69 -52.42
C ASP A 146 1.57 -60.74 -53.61
N LYS A 147 1.08 -60.89 -54.86
CA LYS A 147 1.93 -61.07 -56.05
C LYS A 147 2.23 -59.77 -56.78
N VAL A 148 1.44 -58.73 -56.58
CA VAL A 148 1.59 -57.46 -57.32
C VAL A 148 1.86 -56.30 -56.38
N ILE A 149 0.95 -56.01 -55.45
CA ILE A 149 1.01 -54.78 -54.65
C ILE A 149 2.17 -54.82 -53.67
N MET A 150 2.30 -55.88 -52.87
CA MET A 150 3.37 -56.03 -51.87
C MET A 150 4.77 -56.00 -52.50
N PRO A 151 5.06 -56.74 -53.60
CA PRO A 151 6.35 -56.66 -54.27
C PRO A 151 6.69 -55.25 -54.78
N GLN A 152 5.69 -54.49 -55.28
CA GLN A 152 5.90 -53.11 -55.71
C GLN A 152 6.18 -52.17 -54.53
N ILE A 153 5.42 -52.30 -53.44
CA ILE A 153 5.64 -51.53 -52.21
C ILE A 153 7.05 -51.79 -51.68
N THR A 154 7.47 -53.05 -51.57
CA THR A 154 8.80 -53.40 -51.06
C THR A 154 9.91 -52.87 -51.98
N SER A 155 9.74 -52.99 -53.30
CA SER A 155 10.72 -52.49 -54.27
C SER A 155 10.87 -50.96 -54.22
N ILE A 156 9.75 -50.23 -54.26
CA ILE A 156 9.74 -48.76 -54.22
C ILE A 156 10.25 -48.25 -52.87
N SER A 157 9.80 -48.85 -51.76
CA SER A 157 10.27 -48.49 -50.41
C SER A 157 11.76 -48.70 -50.27
N ARG A 158 12.32 -49.75 -50.87
CA ARG A 158 13.77 -49.98 -50.88
C ARG A 158 14.53 -48.95 -51.72
N ASN A 159 14.06 -48.66 -52.93
CA ASN A 159 14.71 -47.69 -53.82
C ASN A 159 14.65 -46.28 -53.23
N LYS A 160 13.44 -45.81 -52.88
CA LYS A 160 13.23 -44.49 -52.28
C LYS A 160 13.79 -44.40 -50.88
N GLY A 161 13.69 -45.45 -50.07
CA GLY A 161 14.20 -45.46 -48.70
C GLY A 161 15.72 -45.30 -48.64
N SER A 162 16.45 -45.75 -49.67
CA SER A 162 17.90 -45.57 -49.78
C SER A 162 18.33 -44.13 -50.11
N GLU A 163 17.41 -43.27 -50.57
CA GLU A 163 17.68 -41.85 -50.84
C GLU A 163 17.66 -41.02 -49.52
N TYR A 164 16.96 -41.51 -48.50
CA TYR A 164 16.74 -40.81 -47.22
C TYR A 164 17.64 -41.33 -46.09
N GLY A 165 18.07 -40.44 -45.20
CA GLY A 165 18.86 -40.81 -44.02
C GLY A 165 17.98 -41.36 -42.89
N ALA A 166 18.56 -42.13 -41.97
CA ALA A 166 17.82 -42.69 -40.83
C ALA A 166 17.23 -41.59 -39.92
N LYS A 167 17.92 -40.44 -39.84
CA LYS A 167 17.45 -39.24 -39.12
C LYS A 167 16.14 -38.68 -39.68
N ASP A 168 15.95 -38.74 -40.99
CA ASP A 168 14.79 -38.15 -41.66
C ASP A 168 13.49 -38.90 -41.32
N PHE A 169 13.59 -40.17 -40.93
CA PHE A 169 12.46 -40.97 -40.47
C PHE A 169 12.09 -40.72 -39.00
N ILE A 170 13.02 -40.19 -38.20
CA ILE A 170 12.80 -39.80 -36.80
C ILE A 170 12.19 -38.39 -36.74
N VAL A 171 12.62 -37.50 -37.63
CA VAL A 171 12.17 -36.11 -37.69
C VAL A 171 10.97 -36.01 -38.64
N GLY A 172 9.80 -35.60 -38.14
CA GLY A 172 8.53 -35.65 -38.89
C GLY A 172 8.56 -35.02 -40.29
N ALA A 173 9.31 -33.94 -40.50
CA ALA A 173 9.41 -33.27 -41.80
C ALA A 173 10.07 -34.12 -42.89
N GLY A 174 11.01 -35.01 -42.55
CA GLY A 174 11.64 -35.91 -43.51
C GLY A 174 10.70 -37.06 -43.90
N ARG A 175 9.99 -37.61 -42.92
CA ARG A 175 9.00 -38.67 -43.11
C ARG A 175 7.86 -38.25 -44.04
N GLU A 176 7.40 -37.01 -43.93
CA GLU A 176 6.33 -36.50 -44.82
C GLU A 176 6.78 -36.44 -46.28
N LYS A 177 8.00 -35.97 -46.54
CA LYS A 177 8.57 -35.95 -47.90
C LYS A 177 8.69 -37.35 -48.49
N PHE A 178 9.24 -38.29 -47.69
CA PHE A 178 9.33 -39.68 -48.11
C PHE A 178 7.95 -40.29 -48.39
N GLN A 179 6.93 -39.99 -47.58
CA GLN A 179 5.56 -40.45 -47.82
C GLN A 179 5.01 -39.96 -49.18
N ASN A 180 5.24 -38.69 -49.49
CA ASN A 180 4.78 -38.09 -50.74
C ASN A 180 5.48 -38.72 -51.96
N ASP A 181 6.80 -38.90 -51.90
CA ASP A 181 7.58 -39.51 -52.96
C ASP A 181 7.23 -40.98 -53.18
N LEU A 182 7.01 -41.72 -52.08
CA LEU A 182 6.57 -43.11 -52.10
C LEU A 182 5.18 -43.24 -52.71
N THR A 183 4.25 -42.35 -52.34
CA THR A 183 2.90 -42.33 -52.91
C THR A 183 2.94 -42.01 -54.41
N ALA A 184 3.73 -41.02 -54.84
CA ALA A 184 3.89 -40.68 -56.25
C ALA A 184 4.46 -41.85 -57.06
N SER A 185 5.49 -42.50 -56.55
CA SER A 185 6.15 -43.65 -57.20
C SER A 185 5.22 -44.87 -57.29
N LEU A 186 4.43 -45.13 -56.24
CA LEU A 186 3.44 -46.21 -56.23
C LEU A 186 2.33 -45.96 -57.25
N ARG A 187 1.83 -44.72 -57.33
CA ARG A 187 0.81 -44.33 -58.32
C ARG A 187 1.30 -44.57 -59.74
N GLU A 188 2.53 -44.23 -60.06
CA GLU A 188 3.09 -44.41 -61.40
C GLU A 188 3.23 -45.90 -61.76
N ARG A 189 3.86 -46.71 -60.89
CA ARG A 189 4.13 -48.13 -61.16
C ARG A 189 2.88 -49.01 -61.18
N LEU A 190 1.92 -48.75 -60.30
CA LEU A 190 0.70 -49.56 -60.22
C LEU A 190 -0.32 -49.20 -61.30
N LYS A 191 -0.25 -47.97 -61.84
CA LYS A 191 -1.06 -47.56 -62.99
C LYS A 191 -0.77 -48.37 -64.25
N GLU A 192 0.47 -48.77 -64.49
CA GLU A 192 0.85 -49.69 -65.59
C GLU A 192 0.11 -51.04 -65.52
N LYS A 193 -0.36 -51.43 -64.33
CA LYS A 193 -1.05 -52.70 -64.08
C LYS A 193 -2.56 -52.52 -63.89
N ASN A 194 -3.10 -51.34 -64.20
CA ASN A 194 -4.50 -50.97 -64.04
C ASN A 194 -4.98 -50.94 -62.57
N ILE A 195 -4.09 -50.63 -61.63
CA ILE A 195 -4.40 -50.46 -60.20
C ILE A 195 -4.19 -48.99 -59.83
N ILE A 196 -5.22 -48.32 -59.32
CA ILE A 196 -5.16 -46.92 -58.91
C ILE A 196 -4.82 -46.84 -57.43
N VAL A 197 -3.79 -46.07 -57.07
CA VAL A 197 -3.43 -45.82 -55.67
C VAL A 197 -3.88 -44.43 -55.27
N HIS A 198 -4.73 -44.34 -54.25
CA HIS A 198 -5.19 -43.07 -53.71
C HIS A 198 -4.17 -42.51 -52.75
N ASN A 199 -3.82 -43.23 -51.68
CA ASN A 199 -2.86 -42.76 -50.68
C ASN A 199 -1.97 -43.90 -50.18
N ALA A 200 -0.74 -43.58 -49.80
CA ALA A 200 0.13 -44.47 -49.04
C ALA A 200 0.56 -43.74 -47.76
N LEU A 201 -0.06 -44.09 -46.64
CA LEU A 201 0.16 -43.44 -45.35
C LEU A 201 1.10 -44.28 -44.48
N ILE A 202 2.16 -43.66 -44.00
CA ILE A 202 3.09 -44.30 -43.10
C ILE A 202 2.50 -44.24 -41.69
N ARG A 203 2.36 -45.39 -41.01
CA ARG A 203 1.82 -45.48 -39.65
C ARG A 203 2.92 -45.48 -38.61
N HIS A 204 3.85 -46.42 -38.72
CA HIS A 204 4.92 -46.60 -37.76
C HIS A 204 6.25 -46.81 -38.47
N VAL A 205 7.31 -46.23 -37.91
CA VAL A 205 8.68 -46.43 -38.39
C VAL A 205 9.52 -46.87 -37.21
N GLU A 206 10.17 -48.00 -37.36
CA GLU A 206 11.11 -48.52 -36.38
C GLU A 206 12.52 -48.32 -36.92
N VAL A 207 13.30 -47.50 -36.19
CA VAL A 207 14.70 -47.20 -36.49
C VAL A 207 15.55 -47.76 -35.36
N PRO A 208 16.72 -48.38 -35.63
CA PRO A 208 17.58 -48.95 -34.60
C PRO A 208 17.96 -47.95 -33.49
N ASP A 209 18.00 -48.45 -32.25
CA ASP A 209 18.27 -47.65 -31.05
C ASP A 209 19.62 -46.91 -31.12
N GLN A 210 20.59 -47.47 -31.85
CA GLN A 210 21.93 -46.90 -32.04
C GLN A 210 21.92 -45.46 -32.58
N ILE A 211 20.97 -45.11 -33.46
CA ILE A 211 20.84 -43.76 -34.01
C ILE A 211 19.71 -42.98 -33.34
N ARG A 212 18.67 -43.67 -32.85
CA ARG A 212 17.55 -43.06 -32.15
C ARG A 212 17.99 -42.39 -30.86
N ASP A 213 18.77 -43.08 -30.04
CA ASP A 213 19.12 -42.60 -28.70
C ASP A 213 19.99 -41.33 -28.72
N PRO A 214 21.04 -41.20 -29.56
CA PRO A 214 21.80 -39.95 -29.68
C PRO A 214 20.95 -38.77 -30.15
N ILE A 215 20.04 -38.98 -31.10
CA ILE A 215 19.16 -37.92 -31.62
C ILE A 215 18.19 -37.46 -30.54
N GLN A 216 17.60 -38.39 -29.79
CA GLN A 216 16.72 -38.06 -28.65
C GLN A 216 17.49 -37.30 -27.57
N LYS A 217 18.69 -37.78 -27.19
CA LYS A 217 19.54 -37.09 -26.20
C LYS A 217 19.92 -35.68 -26.66
N ALA A 218 20.25 -35.49 -27.94
CA ALA A 218 20.54 -34.16 -28.48
C ALA A 218 19.32 -33.22 -28.44
N SER A 219 18.12 -33.74 -28.74
CA SER A 219 16.88 -32.97 -28.63
C SER A 219 16.57 -32.57 -27.19
N ILE A 220 16.72 -33.51 -26.25
CA ILE A 220 16.53 -33.26 -24.82
C ILE A 220 17.55 -32.25 -24.31
N ALA A 221 18.83 -32.38 -24.68
CA ALA A 221 19.87 -31.44 -24.29
C ALA A 221 19.55 -30.02 -24.77
N LYS A 222 19.12 -29.87 -26.03
CA LYS A 222 18.70 -28.57 -26.58
C LYS A 222 17.53 -27.96 -25.81
N GLU A 223 16.54 -28.76 -25.45
CA GLU A 223 15.39 -28.31 -24.66
C GLU A 223 15.78 -27.93 -23.22
N GLN A 224 16.67 -28.71 -22.60
CA GLN A 224 17.24 -28.40 -21.29
C GLN A 224 18.06 -27.12 -21.31
N ASP A 225 18.87 -26.89 -22.34
CA ASP A 225 19.66 -25.66 -22.50
C ASP A 225 18.76 -24.43 -22.63
N LEU A 226 17.73 -24.51 -23.48
CA LEU A 226 16.72 -23.45 -23.60
C LEU A 226 16.04 -23.17 -22.26
N THR A 227 15.62 -24.23 -21.56
CA THR A 227 15.02 -24.13 -20.23
C THR A 227 15.97 -23.48 -19.22
N ASN A 228 17.26 -23.84 -19.25
CA ASN A 228 18.27 -23.30 -18.35
C ASN A 228 18.52 -21.80 -18.62
N ILE A 229 18.57 -21.39 -19.90
CA ILE A 229 18.70 -19.98 -20.29
C ILE A 229 17.49 -19.17 -19.77
N GLU A 230 16.27 -19.67 -19.96
CA GLU A 230 15.06 -19.00 -19.47
C GLU A 230 15.02 -18.90 -17.95
N LYS A 231 15.42 -19.97 -17.24
CA LYS A 231 15.56 -19.96 -15.78
C LYS A 231 16.57 -18.93 -15.30
N GLN A 232 17.75 -18.86 -15.94
CA GLN A 232 18.78 -17.86 -15.62
C GLN A 232 18.29 -16.43 -15.88
N ASN A 233 17.62 -16.19 -17.01
CA ASN A 233 17.06 -14.88 -17.33
C ASN A 233 16.00 -14.45 -16.30
N THR A 234 15.13 -15.39 -15.91
CA THR A 234 14.13 -15.15 -14.86
C THR A 234 14.78 -14.85 -13.51
N ALA A 235 15.83 -15.59 -13.14
CA ALA A 235 16.57 -15.36 -11.90
C ALA A 235 17.26 -13.99 -11.90
N LYS A 236 17.91 -13.60 -13.00
CA LYS A 236 18.53 -12.27 -13.17
C LYS A 236 17.52 -11.14 -13.03
N LYS A 237 16.37 -11.23 -13.71
CA LYS A 237 15.29 -10.23 -13.61
C LYS A 237 14.73 -10.13 -12.19
N LYS A 238 14.53 -11.26 -11.50
CA LYS A 238 14.10 -11.27 -10.10
C LYS A 238 15.14 -10.66 -9.16
N ALA A 239 16.43 -10.93 -9.39
CA ALA A 239 17.50 -10.33 -8.61
C ALA A 239 17.54 -8.80 -8.80
N GLN A 240 17.44 -8.32 -10.05
CA GLN A 240 17.34 -6.89 -10.37
C GLN A 240 16.14 -6.23 -9.68
N LEU A 241 14.95 -6.82 -9.79
CA LEU A 241 13.75 -6.33 -9.13
C LEU A 241 13.94 -6.21 -7.60
N ASN A 242 14.53 -7.22 -6.97
CA ASN A 242 14.78 -7.18 -5.53
C ASN A 242 15.77 -6.09 -5.14
N THR A 243 16.83 -5.88 -5.94
CA THR A 243 17.78 -4.78 -5.71
C THR A 243 17.12 -3.41 -5.89
N GLU A 244 16.27 -3.24 -6.89
CA GLU A 244 15.52 -2.00 -7.12
C GLU A 244 14.54 -1.72 -5.99
N LEU A 245 13.80 -2.73 -5.51
CA LEU A 245 12.90 -2.60 -4.36
C LEU A 245 13.67 -2.20 -3.09
N ALA A 246 14.82 -2.83 -2.82
CA ALA A 246 15.66 -2.48 -1.68
C ALA A 246 16.15 -1.02 -1.75
N LEU A 247 16.54 -0.54 -2.94
CA LEU A 247 16.93 0.85 -3.16
C LEU A 247 15.75 1.82 -2.99
N ILE A 248 14.55 1.45 -3.44
CA ILE A 248 13.34 2.25 -3.23
C ILE A 248 13.03 2.38 -1.74
N ASP A 249 13.12 1.27 -0.98
CA ASP A 249 12.86 1.29 0.46
C ASP A 249 13.90 2.12 1.21
N GLN A 250 15.18 2.02 0.83
CA GLN A 250 16.23 2.90 1.36
C GLN A 250 15.95 4.38 1.07
N LYS A 251 15.56 4.71 -0.17
CA LYS A 251 15.24 6.10 -0.57
C LYS A 251 13.99 6.62 0.14
N LYS A 252 12.98 5.78 0.36
CA LYS A 252 11.78 6.15 1.13
C LYS A 252 12.16 6.57 2.55
N GLU A 253 13.01 5.79 3.22
CA GLU A 253 13.48 6.12 4.56
C GLU A 253 14.23 7.46 4.55
N GLN A 254 15.15 7.66 3.59
CA GLN A 254 15.86 8.94 3.45
C GLN A 254 14.91 10.13 3.26
N VAL A 255 13.95 10.02 2.35
CA VAL A 255 12.95 11.08 2.09
C VAL A 255 12.09 11.34 3.32
N MET A 256 11.72 10.32 4.10
CA MET A 256 11.00 10.50 5.35
C MET A 256 11.81 11.31 6.36
N GLN A 257 13.08 10.95 6.57
CA GLN A 257 13.98 11.67 7.48
C GLN A 257 14.23 13.12 7.01
N GLU A 258 14.43 13.35 5.71
CA GLU A 258 14.56 14.70 5.14
C GLU A 258 13.29 15.52 5.31
N THR A 259 12.11 14.91 5.13
CA THR A 259 10.81 15.57 5.32
C THR A 259 10.60 15.94 6.79
N GLU A 260 10.95 15.05 7.72
CA GLU A 260 10.88 15.32 9.15
C GLU A 260 11.81 16.47 9.55
N LYS A 261 13.05 16.46 9.05
CA LYS A 261 14.01 17.56 9.26
C LYS A 261 13.47 18.88 8.70
N MET A 262 13.00 18.89 7.45
CA MET A 262 12.44 20.10 6.82
C MET A 262 11.23 20.62 7.59
N LYS A 263 10.34 19.73 8.04
CA LYS A 263 9.20 20.12 8.86
C LYS A 263 9.63 20.75 10.19
N ALA A 264 10.63 20.18 10.86
CA ALA A 264 11.18 20.73 12.09
C ALA A 264 11.84 22.11 11.87
N GLU A 265 12.59 22.27 10.78
CA GLU A 265 13.22 23.54 10.40
C GLU A 265 12.16 24.62 10.07
N ILE A 266 11.12 24.28 9.31
CA ILE A 266 10.00 25.20 9.03
C ILE A 266 9.30 25.61 10.32
N LEU A 267 9.03 24.68 11.24
CA LEU A 267 8.40 25.00 12.52
C LEU A 267 9.28 25.91 13.38
N ALA A 268 10.58 25.64 13.45
CA ALA A 268 11.54 26.47 14.19
C ALA A 268 11.63 27.90 13.61
N GLU A 269 11.68 28.03 12.27
CA GLU A 269 11.71 29.34 11.62
C GLU A 269 10.38 30.08 11.84
N GLN A 270 9.23 29.40 11.74
CA GLN A 270 7.93 29.98 12.06
C GLN A 270 7.84 30.49 13.51
N GLU A 271 8.31 29.71 14.48
CA GLU A 271 8.34 30.13 15.89
C GLU A 271 9.23 31.35 16.10
N LYS A 272 10.40 31.37 15.46
CA LYS A 272 11.33 32.50 15.47
C LYS A 272 10.70 33.75 14.84
N GLU A 273 10.09 33.65 13.66
CA GLU A 273 9.40 34.76 13.00
C GLU A 273 8.28 35.32 13.88
N VAL A 274 7.48 34.46 14.49
CA VAL A 274 6.42 34.88 15.42
C VAL A 274 7.00 35.60 16.64
N ALA A 275 8.13 35.13 17.18
CA ALA A 275 8.81 35.78 18.30
C ALA A 275 9.39 37.14 17.91
N GLU A 276 10.02 37.25 16.73
CA GLU A 276 10.54 38.52 16.20
C GLU A 276 9.43 39.53 15.95
N ILE A 277 8.33 39.10 15.32
CA ILE A 277 7.15 39.95 15.11
C ILE A 277 6.62 40.44 16.46
N LYS A 278 6.47 39.56 17.46
CA LYS A 278 6.04 39.95 18.82
C LYS A 278 6.98 40.98 19.43
N ALA A 279 8.29 40.73 19.43
CA ALA A 279 9.28 41.65 19.96
C ALA A 279 9.24 43.02 19.26
N LEU A 280 9.15 43.05 17.93
CA LEU A 280 9.01 44.28 17.15
C LEU A 280 7.70 45.02 17.46
N THR A 281 6.60 44.29 17.64
CA THR A 281 5.32 44.91 18.01
C THR A 281 5.36 45.51 19.42
N GLU A 282 5.95 44.81 20.39
CA GLU A 282 6.13 45.33 21.76
C GLU A 282 7.02 46.58 21.77
N GLN A 283 8.11 46.56 21.01
CA GLN A 283 8.99 47.72 20.84
C GLN A 283 8.20 48.92 20.28
N LYS A 284 7.43 48.73 19.20
CA LYS A 284 6.60 49.78 18.59
C LYS A 284 5.55 50.33 19.55
N VAL A 285 4.89 49.45 20.32
CA VAL A 285 3.90 49.86 21.34
C VAL A 285 4.58 50.68 22.44
N ALA A 286 5.76 50.26 22.92
CA ALA A 286 6.53 51.00 23.90
C ALA A 286 6.97 52.38 23.38
N GLU A 287 7.38 52.47 22.12
CA GLU A 287 7.73 53.73 21.47
C GLU A 287 6.53 54.68 21.37
N ILE A 288 5.38 54.19 20.91
CA ILE A 288 4.12 54.95 20.85
C ILE A 288 3.73 55.44 22.26
N ASN A 289 3.87 54.60 23.28
CA ASN A 289 3.59 54.98 24.67
C ASN A 289 4.55 56.05 25.17
N GLN A 290 5.84 55.95 24.84
CA GLN A 290 6.84 56.96 25.19
C GLN A 290 6.49 58.31 24.53
N GLN A 291 6.17 58.32 23.24
CA GLN A 291 5.76 59.52 22.51
C GLN A 291 4.47 60.11 23.10
N THR A 292 3.48 59.27 23.40
CA THR A 292 2.23 59.67 24.05
C THR A 292 2.48 60.30 25.43
N ALA A 293 3.39 59.73 26.23
CA ALA A 293 3.76 60.27 27.53
C ALA A 293 4.45 61.64 27.41
N LYS A 294 5.35 61.82 26.43
CA LYS A 294 5.98 63.12 26.13
C LYS A 294 4.92 64.17 25.78
N VAL A 295 4.01 63.86 24.85
CA VAL A 295 2.91 64.76 24.47
C VAL A 295 2.03 65.11 25.67
N LYS A 296 1.67 64.13 26.50
CA LYS A 296 0.89 64.37 27.73
C LYS A 296 1.63 65.29 28.70
N ALA A 297 2.95 65.09 28.89
CA ALA A 297 3.77 65.95 29.75
C ALA A 297 3.80 67.39 29.23
N ASP A 298 3.94 67.58 27.91
CA ASP A 298 3.88 68.90 27.28
C ASP A 298 2.50 69.56 27.43
N ILE A 299 1.41 68.82 27.30
CA ILE A 299 0.05 69.32 27.56
C ILE A 299 -0.05 69.81 29.02
N VAL A 300 0.41 69.02 29.99
CA VAL A 300 0.35 69.41 31.41
C VAL A 300 1.21 70.64 31.67
N ARG A 301 2.42 70.71 31.11
CA ARG A 301 3.34 71.84 31.25
C ARG A 301 2.74 73.12 30.65
N THR A 302 2.26 73.05 29.41
CA THR A 302 1.66 74.20 28.69
C THR A 302 0.40 74.70 29.39
N LEU A 303 -0.47 73.79 29.83
CA LEU A 303 -1.67 74.12 30.60
C LEU A 303 -1.32 74.71 31.98
N GLY A 304 -0.30 74.17 32.66
CA GLY A 304 0.22 74.69 33.91
C GLY A 304 0.77 76.10 33.79
N LEU A 305 1.61 76.36 32.77
CA LEU A 305 2.12 77.69 32.45
C LEU A 305 1.00 78.67 32.09
N ALA A 306 0.05 78.26 31.26
CA ALA A 306 -1.09 79.09 30.89
C ALA A 306 -1.92 79.50 32.11
N LYS A 307 -2.20 78.56 33.02
CA LYS A 307 -2.89 78.86 34.30
C LYS A 307 -2.08 79.79 35.19
N ALA A 308 -0.78 79.54 35.34
CA ALA A 308 0.10 80.38 36.14
C ALA A 308 0.16 81.81 35.60
N ASN A 309 0.35 81.97 34.29
CA ASN A 309 0.34 83.26 33.61
C ASN A 309 -1.01 83.96 33.76
N ALA A 310 -2.13 83.25 33.60
CA ALA A 310 -3.46 83.83 33.80
C ALA A 310 -3.65 84.36 35.23
N VAL A 311 -3.22 83.61 36.24
CA VAL A 311 -3.24 84.06 37.65
C VAL A 311 -2.32 85.26 37.85
N GLN A 312 -1.10 85.22 37.31
CA GLN A 312 -0.16 86.35 37.38
C GLN A 312 -0.72 87.62 36.73
N PHE A 313 -1.35 87.52 35.56
CA PHE A 313 -1.97 88.67 34.90
C PHE A 313 -3.16 89.21 35.70
N VAL A 314 -4.07 88.34 36.16
CA VAL A 314 -5.24 88.77 36.95
C VAL A 314 -4.82 89.39 38.30
N GLU A 315 -3.96 88.72 39.06
CA GLU A 315 -3.49 89.22 40.36
C GLU A 315 -2.54 90.42 40.19
N GLY A 316 -1.73 90.44 39.14
CA GLY A 316 -0.89 91.58 38.77
C GLY A 316 -1.71 92.83 38.45
N GLU A 317 -2.78 92.70 37.66
CA GLU A 317 -3.71 93.80 37.37
C GLU A 317 -4.51 94.22 38.60
N LYS A 318 -4.94 93.28 39.46
CA LYS A 318 -5.55 93.63 40.76
C LYS A 318 -4.58 94.42 41.65
N ALA A 319 -3.33 93.97 41.74
CA ALA A 319 -2.29 94.65 42.51
C ALA A 319 -2.00 96.05 41.93
N ARG A 320 -1.93 96.18 40.61
CA ARG A 320 -1.79 97.46 39.91
C ARG A 320 -2.98 98.38 40.17
N GLY A 321 -4.21 97.86 40.12
CA GLY A 321 -5.43 98.59 40.47
C GLY A 321 -5.44 99.06 41.92
N LEU A 322 -4.96 98.24 42.85
CA LEU A 322 -4.76 98.63 44.25
C LEU A 322 -3.71 99.73 44.40
N GLN A 323 -2.58 99.64 43.70
CA GLN A 323 -1.55 100.70 43.69
C GLN A 323 -2.11 102.03 43.18
N LEU A 324 -2.89 102.01 42.09
CA LEU A 324 -3.55 103.21 41.57
C LEU A 324 -4.54 103.81 42.58
N LYS A 325 -5.31 102.99 43.29
CA LYS A 325 -6.19 103.47 44.38
C LYS A 325 -5.40 104.11 45.51
N VAL A 326 -4.32 103.48 45.97
CA VAL A 326 -3.44 104.04 47.01
C VAL A 326 -2.82 105.36 46.55
N GLN A 327 -2.37 105.46 45.30
CA GLN A 327 -1.86 106.70 44.72
C GLN A 327 -2.93 107.80 44.68
N ALA A 328 -4.18 107.47 44.34
CA ALA A 328 -5.29 108.43 44.32
C ALA A 328 -5.63 109.00 45.71
N PHE A 329 -5.43 108.23 46.80
CA PHE A 329 -5.61 108.70 48.19
C PHE A 329 -4.40 109.45 48.76
N GLY A 330 -3.27 109.51 48.03
CA GLY A 330 -2.06 110.25 48.41
C GLY A 330 -1.22 109.64 49.54
N ASN A 331 -1.80 108.85 50.45
CA ASN A 331 -1.09 108.18 51.55
C ASN A 331 -1.57 106.71 51.73
N PRO A 332 -0.66 105.71 51.80
CA PRO A 332 -0.99 104.31 52.07
C PRO A 332 -1.84 104.08 53.33
N VAL A 333 -1.67 104.89 54.38
CA VAL A 333 -2.42 104.79 55.64
C VAL A 333 -3.89 105.18 55.45
N GLY A 334 -4.16 106.17 54.60
CA GLY A 334 -5.53 106.66 54.35
C GLY A 334 -6.42 105.62 53.67
N TYR A 335 -5.89 104.90 52.67
CA TYR A 335 -6.63 103.83 52.00
C TYR A 335 -6.86 102.62 52.93
N ALA A 336 -5.90 102.28 53.79
CA ALA A 336 -6.06 101.22 54.78
C ALA A 336 -7.17 101.53 55.80
N MET A 337 -7.26 102.78 56.27
CA MET A 337 -8.35 103.23 57.15
C MET A 337 -9.72 103.17 56.46
N LEU A 338 -9.83 103.55 55.18
CA LEU A 338 -11.08 103.41 54.42
C LEU A 338 -11.50 101.94 54.31
N LYS A 339 -10.56 101.05 53.93
CA LYS A 339 -10.85 99.62 53.82
C LYS A 339 -11.19 98.99 55.17
N PHE A 340 -10.55 99.44 56.24
CA PHE A 340 -10.91 99.07 57.61
C PHE A 340 -12.33 99.52 57.94
N ALA A 341 -12.69 100.77 57.65
CA ALA A 341 -14.02 101.30 57.87
C ALA A 341 -15.12 100.56 57.06
N GLU A 342 -14.85 100.23 55.79
CA GLU A 342 -15.76 99.43 54.94
C GLU A 342 -15.90 97.97 55.42
N GLY A 343 -14.86 97.42 56.06
CA GLY A 343 -14.84 96.04 56.57
C GLY A 343 -15.38 95.89 57.99
N LEU A 344 -15.70 96.99 58.68
CA LEU A 344 -16.38 96.96 59.97
C LEU A 344 -17.80 96.43 59.74
N ASN A 345 -18.16 95.38 60.49
CA ASN A 345 -19.53 94.89 60.53
C ASN A 345 -20.46 96.05 60.97
N ALA A 346 -21.60 96.23 60.30
CA ALA A 346 -22.50 97.36 60.56
C ALA A 346 -23.07 97.37 61.99
N ASP A 347 -22.97 96.25 62.72
CA ASP A 347 -23.44 96.08 64.10
C ASP A 347 -22.35 96.32 65.17
N ILE A 348 -21.23 96.95 64.83
CA ILE A 348 -20.16 97.22 65.82
C ILE A 348 -20.59 98.36 66.76
N GLY A 349 -20.81 98.01 68.03
CA GLY A 349 -20.99 98.96 69.13
C GLY A 349 -19.64 99.50 69.61
N ILE A 350 -19.37 100.78 69.37
CA ILE A 350 -18.19 101.47 69.91
C ILE A 350 -18.54 101.92 71.33
N ASN A 351 -18.01 101.22 72.35
CA ASN A 351 -18.10 101.68 73.74
C ASN A 351 -16.96 102.67 74.01
N ILE A 352 -17.28 103.96 74.03
CA ILE A 352 -16.33 105.03 74.34
C ILE A 352 -16.22 105.13 75.87
N ILE A 353 -15.13 104.60 76.42
CA ILE A 353 -14.83 104.72 77.85
C ILE A 353 -14.02 106.01 78.04
N HIS A 354 -14.64 107.01 78.65
CA HIS A 354 -14.00 108.28 79.00
C HIS A 354 -13.14 108.11 80.26
N ALA A 355 -11.81 108.20 80.13
CA ALA A 355 -10.89 108.18 81.27
C ALA A 355 -10.65 109.61 81.78
N GLY A 356 -11.48 110.07 82.72
CA GLY A 356 -11.29 111.28 83.52
C GLY A 356 -10.84 110.93 84.94
N GLU A 357 -10.03 111.80 85.55
CA GLU A 357 -9.32 111.56 86.82
C GLU A 357 -10.28 111.32 88.00
N GLY A 358 -10.36 110.08 88.47
CA GLY A 358 -10.90 109.76 89.80
C GLY A 358 -12.24 109.02 89.84
N THR A 359 -12.29 107.77 89.36
CA THR A 359 -12.98 106.60 89.95
C THR A 359 -12.86 105.45 88.96
N LEU A 360 -11.85 104.61 89.21
CA LEU A 360 -11.50 103.45 88.42
C LEU A 360 -12.17 102.23 89.08
N TRP A 361 -12.90 101.44 88.29
CA TRP A 361 -13.41 100.09 88.56
C TRP A 361 -14.69 99.92 89.39
N THR A 362 -15.87 100.14 88.78
CA THR A 362 -17.11 99.44 89.18
C THR A 362 -18.14 99.28 88.03
N ASP A 363 -17.72 98.96 86.79
CA ASP A 363 -18.66 98.32 85.84
C ASP A 363 -18.00 97.51 84.70
N LEU A 364 -17.06 96.61 85.05
CA LEU A 364 -16.48 95.67 84.09
C LEU A 364 -16.58 94.21 84.58
N GLU A 365 -17.69 93.84 85.23
CA GLU A 365 -17.90 92.47 85.73
C GLU A 365 -18.61 91.54 84.73
N ARG A 366 -18.79 91.96 83.46
CA ARG A 366 -19.42 91.10 82.42
C ARG A 366 -18.67 90.98 81.09
N ALA A 367 -17.47 91.52 80.97
CA ALA A 367 -16.63 91.30 79.79
C ALA A 367 -15.55 90.26 80.12
N SER A 368 -15.89 88.97 79.99
CA SER A 368 -14.85 87.94 80.00
C SER A 368 -13.92 88.17 78.81
N LEU A 369 -12.62 88.21 79.08
CA LEU A 369 -11.56 88.40 78.08
C LEU A 369 -11.43 87.21 77.09
N GLY A 370 -12.41 86.28 77.09
CA GLY A 370 -12.45 85.08 76.25
C GLY A 370 -13.43 85.15 75.07
N GLU A 371 -14.28 86.17 74.99
CA GLU A 371 -15.31 86.28 73.92
C GLU A 371 -15.04 87.41 72.90
N LEU A 372 -14.01 88.22 73.11
CA LEU A 372 -13.59 89.28 72.18
C LEU A 372 -12.36 88.83 71.40
N GLY A 373 -12.60 88.06 70.34
CA GLY A 373 -11.58 87.84 69.30
C GLY A 373 -11.50 86.40 68.78
N GLY A 374 -12.27 86.10 67.73
CA GLY A 374 -11.95 85.06 66.73
C GLY A 374 -11.99 83.57 67.12
N ALA A 375 -12.09 83.20 68.40
CA ALA A 375 -11.96 81.80 68.83
C ALA A 375 -13.18 80.91 68.48
N SER A 376 -14.39 81.47 68.45
CA SER A 376 -15.63 80.73 68.15
C SER A 376 -15.75 80.27 66.69
N ILE A 377 -15.08 80.95 65.75
CA ILE A 377 -15.06 80.58 64.33
C ILE A 377 -14.15 79.36 64.08
N ILE A 378 -13.08 79.20 64.88
CA ILE A 378 -12.13 78.10 64.74
C ILE A 378 -12.74 76.77 65.22
N GLN A 379 -13.56 76.79 66.28
CA GLN A 379 -14.19 75.58 66.82
C GLN A 379 -15.24 74.96 65.88
N ASN A 380 -16.00 75.77 65.13
CA ASN A 380 -16.98 75.24 64.17
C ASN A 380 -16.34 74.68 62.89
N ARG A 381 -15.15 75.15 62.49
CA ARG A 381 -14.47 74.66 61.29
C ARG A 381 -13.83 73.29 61.49
N GLN A 382 -13.37 72.97 62.71
CA GLN A 382 -12.79 71.66 63.03
C GLN A 382 -13.82 70.52 63.10
N LYS A 383 -15.10 70.79 63.38
CA LYS A 383 -16.13 69.74 63.41
C LYS A 383 -16.56 69.26 62.01
N ASN A 384 -16.42 70.07 60.96
CA ASN A 384 -16.86 69.71 59.61
C ASN A 384 -15.78 69.01 58.74
N SER A 385 -14.54 68.88 59.22
CA SER A 385 -13.45 68.23 58.46
C SER A 385 -13.20 66.76 58.82
N LEU A 386 -13.95 66.19 59.79
CA LEU A 386 -13.85 64.79 60.20
C LEU A 386 -15.10 64.01 59.76
N SER A 387 -15.26 63.84 58.45
CA SER A 387 -16.17 62.85 57.86
C SER A 387 -15.39 62.02 56.84
N PRO A 388 -15.18 60.71 57.06
CA PRO A 388 -14.40 59.90 56.14
C PRO A 388 -15.24 59.61 54.89
N LYS A 389 -14.81 60.11 53.72
CA LYS A 389 -15.34 59.66 52.41
C LYS A 389 -14.99 58.18 52.23
N LYS A 390 -15.99 57.31 52.31
CA LYS A 390 -15.92 55.92 51.86
C LYS A 390 -15.66 55.87 50.35
N TYR A 391 -14.60 55.17 49.93
CA TYR A 391 -14.43 54.73 48.54
C TYR A 391 -15.08 53.35 48.37
N PRO A 392 -15.78 53.06 47.26
CA PRO A 392 -16.30 51.72 47.00
C PRO A 392 -15.17 50.80 46.53
N THR A 393 -15.00 49.67 47.22
CA THR A 393 -14.19 48.53 46.77
C THR A 393 -14.84 47.88 45.55
N ARG A 394 -14.11 47.82 44.44
CA ARG A 394 -14.47 47.07 43.24
C ARG A 394 -13.94 45.63 43.40
N ARG A 395 -14.85 44.65 43.39
CA ARG A 395 -14.53 43.24 43.16
C ARG A 395 -14.37 42.99 41.68
#